data_AF-A0A957ZP07-F1
#
_entry.id   AF-A0A957ZP07-F1
#
_cell.length_a   1.000
_cell.length_b   1.000
_cell.length_c   1.000
_cell.angle_alpha   90.00
_cell.angle_beta   90.00
_cell.angle_gamma   90.00
#
_symmetry.space_group_name_H-M   'P 1'
#
loop_
_entity.id
_entity.type
_entity.pdbx_description
1 polymer ?
#
loop_
_entity_poly.entity_id
_entity_poly.type
_entity_poly.pdbx_seq_one_letter_code
_entity_poly.pdbx_strand_id
1 'polypeptide(L)' 'RGEITGFTGIDDPYEAPVNPEITLDTVAFTPEENAQRIVAYLVEHGYARGGK' A
#
# COMPACT_ATOMS: atom_id res chain seq x y z
N ARG A 1 17.62 25.21 -7.26
CA ARG A 1 16.85 24.24 -8.08
C ARG A 1 17.35 22.88 -7.68
N GLY A 2 16.48 21.95 -7.31
CA GLY A 2 16.87 20.66 -6.73
C GLY A 2 17.91 19.93 -7.60
N GLU A 3 18.91 19.32 -6.96
CA GLU A 3 20.01 18.62 -7.61
C GLU A 3 19.59 17.24 -8.15
N ILE A 4 18.45 16.73 -7.68
CA ILE A 4 17.83 15.48 -8.12
C ILE A 4 16.69 15.82 -9.09
N THR A 5 16.71 15.17 -10.25
CA THR A 5 15.66 15.26 -11.29
C THR A 5 14.90 13.94 -11.38
N GLY A 6 13.63 13.97 -11.75
CA GLY A 6 12.79 12.79 -11.90
C GLY A 6 12.28 12.24 -10.56
N PHE A 7 12.06 13.12 -9.58
CA PHE A 7 11.54 12.76 -8.28
C PHE A 7 10.01 12.71 -8.31
N THR A 8 9.46 11.51 -8.20
CA THR A 8 8.01 11.27 -8.19
C THR A 8 7.31 12.03 -7.06
N GLY A 9 6.24 12.74 -7.39
CA GLY A 9 5.49 13.62 -6.50
C GLY A 9 6.02 15.05 -6.40
N ILE A 10 7.16 15.37 -7.05
CA ILE A 10 7.73 16.73 -7.09
C ILE A 10 7.82 17.23 -8.53
N ASP A 11 8.71 16.64 -9.34
CA ASP A 11 8.90 16.98 -10.76
C ASP A 11 8.45 15.88 -11.73
N ASP A 12 8.33 14.63 -11.24
CA ASP A 12 7.62 13.56 -11.95
C ASP A 12 6.25 13.28 -11.29
N PRO A 13 5.16 13.05 -12.04
CA PRO A 13 3.86 12.75 -11.47
C PRO A 13 3.79 11.32 -10.89
N TYR A 14 2.97 11.12 -9.86
CA TYR A 14 2.55 9.79 -9.41
C TYR A 14 1.16 9.48 -9.97
N GLU A 15 1.02 8.37 -10.68
CA GLU A 15 -0.27 7.87 -11.15
C GLU A 15 -0.77 6.79 -10.20
N ALA A 16 -1.76 7.13 -9.36
CA ALA A 16 -2.36 6.18 -8.45
C ALA A 16 -3.07 5.04 -9.20
N PRO A 17 -3.07 3.80 -8.69
CA PRO A 17 -3.80 2.69 -9.29
C PRO A 17 -5.30 3.02 -9.39
N VAL A 18 -5.89 2.79 -10.57
CA VAL A 18 -7.33 3.04 -10.80
C VAL A 18 -8.22 2.01 -10.12
N ASN A 19 -7.76 0.74 -10.06
CA ASN A 19 -8.51 -0.36 -9.47
C ASN A 19 -7.57 -1.25 -8.65
N PRO A 20 -7.10 -0.77 -7.47
CA PRO A 20 -6.29 -1.58 -6.58
C PRO A 20 -7.14 -2.66 -5.91
N GLU A 21 -6.57 -3.84 -5.72
CA GLU A 21 -7.17 -4.92 -4.93
C GLU A 21 -7.35 -4.54 -3.45
N ILE A 22 -6.42 -3.75 -2.90
CA ILE A 22 -6.47 -3.21 -1.55
C ILE A 22 -5.71 -1.87 -1.48
N THR A 23 -6.25 -0.91 -0.73
CA THR A 23 -5.60 0.37 -0.41
C THR A 23 -5.40 0.48 1.10
N LEU A 24 -4.22 0.93 1.53
CA LEU A 24 -3.86 1.08 2.94
C LEU A 24 -3.57 2.54 3.26
N ASP A 25 -4.12 3.03 4.37
CA ASP A 25 -3.83 4.38 4.88
C ASP A 25 -2.71 4.28 5.92
N THR A 26 -1.55 4.82 5.59
CA THR A 26 -0.36 4.77 6.45
C THR A 26 -0.28 5.93 7.45
N VAL A 27 -1.21 6.89 7.39
CA VAL A 27 -1.28 8.02 8.32
C VAL A 27 -2.26 7.72 9.43
N ALA A 28 -3.42 7.14 9.09
CA ALA A 28 -4.47 6.84 10.06
C ALA A 28 -4.21 5.56 10.87
N PHE A 29 -3.34 4.66 10.40
CA PHE A 29 -3.13 3.35 11.00
C PHE A 29 -1.65 3.00 11.15
N THR A 30 -1.34 2.19 12.16
CA THR A 30 0.02 1.71 12.40
C THR A 30 0.46 0.70 11.32
N PRO A 31 1.77 0.47 11.18
CA PRO A 31 2.27 -0.60 10.33
C PRO A 31 1.67 -1.96 10.67
N GLU A 32 1.52 -2.31 11.95
CA GLU A 32 0.97 -3.58 12.41
C GLU A 32 -0.51 -3.73 12.01
N GLU A 33 -1.32 -2.68 12.17
CA GLU A 33 -2.73 -2.69 11.79
C GLU A 33 -2.91 -2.86 10.28
N ASN A 34 -2.10 -2.16 9.48
CA ASN A 34 -2.12 -2.31 8.03
C ASN A 34 -1.61 -3.69 7.59
N ALA A 35 -0.59 -4.24 8.25
CA ALA A 35 -0.11 -5.59 7.97
C ALA A 35 -1.20 -6.65 8.25
N GLN A 36 -1.95 -6.50 9.35
CA GLN A 36 -3.09 -7.37 9.66
C GLN A 36 -4.16 -7.32 8.56
N ARG A 37 -4.45 -6.15 8.00
CA ARG A 37 -5.39 -6.02 6.87
C ARG A 37 -4.92 -6.73 5.62
N ILE A 38 -3.62 -6.63 5.29
CA ILE A 38 -3.04 -7.37 4.16
C ILE A 38 -3.21 -8.87 4.38
N VAL A 39 -2.86 -9.38 5.56
CA VAL A 39 -2.97 -10.81 5.87
C VAL A 39 -4.43 -11.27 5.80
N ALA A 40 -5.35 -10.49 6.36
CA ALA A 40 -6.78 -10.79 6.29
C ALA A 40 -7.28 -10.88 4.85
N TYR A 41 -6.92 -9.91 4.00
CA TYR A 41 -7.24 -9.93 2.57
C TYR A 41 -6.71 -11.19 1.88
N LEU A 42 -5.45 -11.55 2.12
CA LEU A 42 -4.85 -12.75 1.53
C LEU A 42 -5.54 -14.04 1.98
N VAL A 43 -5.95 -14.14 3.25
CA VAL A 43 -6.67 -15.30 3.78
C VAL A 43 -8.08 -15.40 3.19
N GLU A 44 -8.81 -14.29 3.13
CA GLU A 44 -10.16 -14.24 2.56
C GLU A 44 -10.19 -14.69 1.09
N HIS A 45 -9.16 -14.32 0.33
CA HIS A 45 -9.03 -14.67 -1.09
C HIS A 45 -8.33 -16.03 -1.31
N GLY A 46 -8.01 -16.77 -0.24
CA GLY A 46 -7.43 -18.10 -0.32
C GLY A 46 -5.96 -18.14 -0.74
N TYR A 47 -5.27 -17.00 -0.76
CA TYR A 47 -3.84 -16.90 -1.07
C TYR A 47 -2.95 -17.32 0.12
N ALA A 48 -3.47 -17.20 1.35
CA ALA A 48 -2.79 -17.59 2.58
C ALA A 48 -3.72 -18.40 3.48
N ARG A 49 -3.15 -19.15 4.42
CA ARG A 49 -3.91 -19.81 5.49
C ARG A 49 -3.92 -18.92 6.72
N GLY A 50 -5.08 -18.82 7.40
CA GLY A 50 -5.15 -18.20 8.72
C GLY A 50 -4.23 -18.93 9.69
N GLY A 51 -3.52 -18.18 10.53
CA GLY A 51 -2.81 -18.75 11.68
C GLY A 51 -3.80 -19.51 12.57
N LYS A 52 -3.34 -20.63 13.16
CA LYS A 52 -4.14 -21.37 14.13
C LYS A 52 -4.46 -20.51 15.35
#